data_AF-A0A5J4TQV8-F1
#
_entry.id   AF-A0A5J4TQV8-F1
#
_cell.length_a   1.000
_cell.length_b   1.000
_cell.length_c   1.000
_cell.angle_alpha   90.00
_cell.angle_beta   90.00
_cell.angle_gamma   90.00
#
_symmetry.space_group_name_H-M   'P 1'
#
loop_
_entity.id
_entity.type
_entity.pdbx_description
1 polymer ?
#
loop_
_entity_poly.entity_id
_entity_poly.type
_entity_poly.pdbx_seq_one_letter_code
_entity_poly.pdbx_strand_id
1 'polypeptide(L)'
;GLEDGNQNPYYKQFEFDGTIDKLIEIFTNQCKWNIHYQIAQILAQIYKSLPLPIEIRSKVIQCLKNYEDIDNISLLAQNQENHDAILENSFEKFILKNENKIFEYLHLIKFLLSIGSNQTKQKICDALREKVHKLTFDEYANQLDQRMMWDNDQLEEVKTRTTEINSMIETIDNQINDRIKDKQEKDDVKVNNIEVEEIENIKENDSISQKEMIKQEKQQIKEKRKEIDTLKQKTKKKDKEKEKEKDIKKEKDIEKDIKKEKSKEKEQIKEEEKPKKEGKLRDNVNDKVTRKEKDKEKYKKVNQKDNVQDKEKEKKKDDIDHQKKNIHHNILNSDSALDGSIKHKSNSYPIIQPIKSIDQCLSRLDQFKIQFDQYNKSRFKTVVSYEHLNEMKDMLSQSKKCKRSEDIKMLQLRVCSILNTLLIDNRECVNVVIETGIIDEVLSIIN
;
A
#
# COMPACT_ATOMS: atom_id res chain seq x y z
N GLY A 1 -21.19 -0.11 8.57
CA GLY A 1 -20.82 0.73 7.40
C GLY A 1 -21.89 0.59 6.35
N LEU A 2 -21.71 1.22 5.18
CA LEU A 2 -22.53 0.91 4.01
C LEU A 2 -22.32 -0.57 3.63
N GLU A 3 -23.39 -1.29 3.31
CA GLU A 3 -23.31 -2.67 2.84
C GLU A 3 -22.51 -2.77 1.53
N ASP A 4 -21.98 -3.96 1.24
CA ASP A 4 -21.23 -4.23 0.01
C ASP A 4 -22.12 -4.08 -1.22
N GLY A 5 -21.59 -3.48 -2.28
CA GLY A 5 -22.33 -3.16 -3.50
C GLY A 5 -23.12 -1.85 -3.42
N ASN A 6 -23.44 -1.33 -2.24
CA ASN A 6 -24.17 -0.05 -2.12
C ASN A 6 -23.27 1.14 -2.47
N GLN A 7 -23.82 2.04 -3.30
CA GLN A 7 -23.18 3.32 -3.63
C GLN A 7 -23.11 4.24 -2.41
N ASN A 8 -22.19 5.20 -2.45
CA ASN A 8 -22.14 6.24 -1.42
C ASN A 8 -23.43 7.09 -1.46
N PRO A 9 -24.14 7.25 -0.32
CA PRO A 9 -25.42 7.97 -0.28
C PRO A 9 -25.29 9.45 -0.65
N TYR A 10 -24.08 10.03 -0.53
CA TYR A 10 -23.80 11.42 -0.86
C TYR A 10 -23.21 11.61 -2.26
N TYR A 11 -23.00 10.53 -3.04
CA TYR A 11 -22.43 10.63 -4.39
C TYR A 11 -23.19 11.65 -5.25
N LYS A 12 -24.52 11.56 -5.29
CA LYS A 12 -25.35 12.46 -6.10
C LYS A 12 -25.31 13.91 -5.65
N GLN A 13 -25.15 14.15 -4.35
CA GLN A 13 -25.01 15.49 -3.82
C GLN A 13 -23.67 16.11 -4.23
N PHE A 14 -22.57 15.36 -4.08
CA PHE A 14 -21.22 15.83 -4.44
C PHE A 14 -21.01 15.98 -5.96
N GLU A 15 -21.73 15.18 -6.75
CA GLU A 15 -21.80 15.32 -8.21
C GLU A 15 -22.56 16.61 -8.58
N PHE A 16 -23.72 16.85 -7.95
CA PHE A 16 -24.56 18.01 -8.26
C PHE A 16 -23.93 19.35 -7.87
N ASP A 17 -23.23 19.43 -6.74
CA ASP A 17 -22.63 20.68 -6.25
C ASP A 17 -21.21 20.96 -6.81
N GLY A 18 -20.70 20.07 -7.67
CA GLY A 18 -19.37 20.18 -8.29
C GLY A 18 -18.21 19.91 -7.33
N THR A 19 -18.45 19.34 -6.15
CA THR A 19 -17.39 18.95 -5.20
C THR A 19 -16.47 17.90 -5.80
N ILE A 20 -17.02 16.92 -6.53
CA ILE A 20 -16.24 15.87 -7.20
C ILE A 20 -15.26 16.50 -8.21
N ASP A 21 -15.75 17.42 -9.05
CA ASP A 21 -14.93 18.09 -10.07
C ASP A 21 -13.77 18.86 -9.43
N LYS A 22 -14.04 19.60 -8.35
CA LYS A 22 -13.01 20.31 -7.59
C LYS A 22 -11.98 19.38 -6.97
N LEU A 23 -12.40 18.24 -6.41
CA LEU A 23 -11.49 17.24 -5.87
C LEU A 23 -10.58 16.67 -6.97
N ILE A 24 -11.15 16.39 -8.15
CA ILE A 24 -10.40 15.93 -9.33
C ILE A 24 -9.40 16.99 -9.81
N GLU A 25 -9.81 18.25 -9.89
CA GLU A 25 -8.94 19.38 -10.25
C GLU A 25 -7.76 19.50 -9.26
N ILE A 26 -8.03 19.44 -7.96
CA ILE A 26 -6.99 19.53 -6.92
C ILE A 26 -6.06 18.31 -6.97
N PHE A 27 -6.60 17.10 -7.18
CA PHE A 27 -5.83 15.86 -7.26
C PHE A 27 -4.91 15.83 -8.49
N THR A 28 -5.36 16.39 -9.61
CA THR A 28 -4.55 16.46 -10.84
C THR A 28 -3.45 17.53 -10.77
N ASN A 29 -3.56 18.50 -9.85
CA ASN A 29 -2.54 19.52 -9.62
C ASN A 29 -1.33 18.95 -8.85
N GLN A 30 -0.21 18.78 -9.56
CA GLN A 30 1.03 18.20 -9.03
C GLN A 30 1.68 19.01 -7.90
N CYS A 31 1.38 20.30 -7.76
CA CYS A 31 1.96 21.15 -6.73
C CYS A 31 1.40 20.86 -5.32
N LYS A 32 0.36 20.03 -5.20
CA LYS A 32 -0.35 19.72 -3.94
C LYS A 32 -0.23 18.24 -3.53
N TRP A 33 0.92 17.62 -3.80
CA TRP A 33 1.16 16.20 -3.52
C TRP A 33 0.92 15.78 -2.05
N ASN A 34 1.09 16.71 -1.11
CA ASN A 34 0.92 16.47 0.32
C ASN A 34 -0.53 16.18 0.74
N ILE A 35 -1.51 16.50 -0.09
CA ILE A 35 -2.94 16.21 0.16
C ILE A 35 -3.53 15.16 -0.80
N HIS A 36 -2.73 14.66 -1.75
CA HIS A 36 -3.21 13.72 -2.78
C HIS A 36 -3.71 12.42 -2.17
N TYR A 37 -3.06 11.93 -1.12
CA TYR A 37 -3.48 10.71 -0.45
C TYR A 37 -4.88 10.86 0.16
N GLN A 38 -5.13 11.93 0.90
CA GLN A 38 -6.43 12.20 1.51
C GLN A 38 -7.51 12.36 0.45
N ILE A 39 -7.20 13.03 -0.66
CA ILE A 39 -8.15 13.15 -1.78
C ILE A 39 -8.42 11.80 -2.43
N ALA A 40 -7.41 10.95 -2.61
CA ALA A 40 -7.57 9.60 -3.15
C ALA A 40 -8.47 8.73 -2.26
N GLN A 41 -8.33 8.83 -0.93
CA GLN A 41 -9.22 8.16 0.03
C GLN A 41 -10.66 8.66 -0.09
N ILE A 42 -10.86 9.98 -0.15
CA ILE A 42 -12.20 10.57 -0.33
C ILE A 42 -12.82 10.10 -1.65
N LEU A 43 -12.07 10.13 -2.74
CA LEU A 43 -12.54 9.66 -4.05
C LEU A 43 -12.88 8.17 -4.02
N ALA A 44 -12.09 7.32 -3.36
CA ALA A 44 -12.40 5.90 -3.20
C ALA A 44 -13.71 5.66 -2.46
N GLN A 45 -13.98 6.45 -1.41
CA GLN A 45 -15.24 6.37 -0.66
C GLN A 45 -16.43 6.90 -1.46
N ILE A 46 -16.26 7.99 -2.22
CA ILE A 46 -17.32 8.55 -3.08
C ILE A 46 -17.67 7.58 -4.20
N TYR A 47 -16.66 7.03 -4.88
CA TYR A 47 -16.80 6.08 -5.99
C TYR A 47 -16.91 4.62 -5.53
N LYS A 48 -17.30 4.35 -4.28
CA LYS A 48 -17.62 2.99 -3.83
C LYS A 48 -18.68 2.37 -4.75
N SER A 49 -18.40 1.20 -5.30
CA SER A 49 -19.26 0.48 -6.27
C SER A 49 -19.52 1.21 -7.59
N LEU A 50 -18.80 2.30 -7.86
CA LEU A 50 -18.88 3.08 -9.10
C LEU A 50 -17.52 3.04 -9.83
N PRO A 51 -17.51 3.16 -11.17
CA PRO A 51 -16.26 3.28 -11.90
C PRO A 51 -15.64 4.66 -11.62
N LEU A 52 -14.33 4.71 -11.36
CA LEU A 52 -13.62 5.98 -11.33
C LEU A 52 -13.59 6.61 -12.73
N PRO A 53 -13.64 7.95 -12.84
CA PRO A 53 -13.43 8.65 -14.10
C PRO A 53 -12.09 8.23 -14.71
N ILE A 54 -12.09 7.94 -16.00
CA ILE A 54 -10.96 7.31 -16.68
C ILE A 54 -9.68 8.15 -16.60
N GLU A 55 -9.83 9.48 -16.50
CA GLU A 55 -8.75 10.47 -16.43
C GLU A 55 -7.95 10.39 -15.13
N ILE A 56 -8.59 9.96 -14.02
CA ILE A 56 -7.98 9.88 -12.70
C ILE A 56 -7.83 8.46 -12.16
N ARG A 57 -8.50 7.46 -12.77
CA ARG A 57 -8.57 6.07 -12.30
C ARG A 57 -7.21 5.50 -11.90
N SER A 58 -6.25 5.43 -12.83
CA SER A 58 -4.92 4.87 -12.55
C SER A 58 -4.14 5.70 -11.52
N LYS A 59 -4.30 7.03 -11.50
CA LYS A 59 -3.57 7.90 -10.56
C LYS A 59 -4.07 7.74 -9.13
N VAL A 60 -5.40 7.67 -8.93
CA VAL A 60 -6.00 7.43 -7.61
C VAL A 60 -5.59 6.06 -7.08
N ILE A 61 -5.74 5.02 -7.90
CA ILE A 61 -5.38 3.65 -7.51
C ILE A 61 -3.88 3.55 -7.20
N GLN A 62 -3.01 4.13 -8.04
CA GLN A 62 -1.57 4.13 -7.78
C GLN A 62 -1.21 4.89 -6.50
N CYS A 63 -1.90 6.01 -6.22
CA CYS A 63 -1.73 6.75 -4.98
C CYS A 63 -2.05 5.84 -3.78
N LEU A 64 -3.21 5.18 -3.77
CA LEU A 64 -3.59 4.25 -2.69
C LEU A 64 -2.62 3.08 -2.55
N LYS A 65 -2.12 2.51 -3.66
CA LYS A 65 -1.10 1.45 -3.66
C LYS A 65 0.20 1.91 -2.98
N ASN A 66 0.65 3.12 -3.26
CA ASN A 66 1.90 3.66 -2.70
C ASN A 66 1.84 3.81 -1.17
N TYR A 67 0.65 4.00 -0.60
CA TYR A 67 0.43 4.09 0.84
C TYR A 67 -0.10 2.78 1.47
N GLU A 68 -0.15 1.68 0.70
CA GLU A 68 -0.70 0.39 1.13
C GLU A 68 -2.14 0.49 1.70
N ASP A 69 -2.96 1.38 1.14
CA ASP A 69 -4.34 1.60 1.59
C ASP A 69 -5.30 0.58 0.97
N ILE A 70 -5.17 -0.67 1.44
CA ILE A 70 -5.89 -1.82 0.87
C ILE A 70 -7.40 -1.73 1.09
N ASP A 71 -7.85 -1.09 2.17
CA ASP A 71 -9.28 -0.89 2.44
C ASP A 71 -9.92 -0.03 1.34
N ASN A 72 -9.33 1.12 1.01
CA ASN A 72 -9.86 1.99 -0.03
C ASN A 72 -9.71 1.37 -1.43
N ILE A 73 -8.67 0.56 -1.69
CA ILE A 73 -8.58 -0.23 -2.92
C ILE A 73 -9.70 -1.28 -2.99
N SER A 74 -10.05 -1.91 -1.86
CA SER A 74 -11.15 -2.89 -1.79
C SER A 74 -12.51 -2.25 -2.08
N LEU A 75 -12.75 -1.03 -1.61
CA LEU A 75 -13.97 -0.27 -1.94
C LEU A 75 -14.09 -0.03 -3.45
N LEU A 76 -12.99 0.34 -4.11
CA LEU A 76 -12.94 0.53 -5.56
C LEU A 76 -13.09 -0.78 -6.34
N ALA A 77 -12.62 -1.90 -5.77
CA ALA A 77 -12.77 -3.23 -6.36
C ALA A 77 -14.23 -3.73 -6.37
N GLN A 78 -15.16 -3.06 -5.68
CA GLN A 78 -16.59 -3.38 -5.80
C GLN A 78 -17.15 -3.05 -7.19
N ASN A 79 -16.42 -2.31 -8.03
CA ASN A 79 -16.76 -2.08 -9.43
C ASN A 79 -15.75 -2.74 -10.38
N GLN A 80 -16.23 -3.54 -11.33
CA GLN A 80 -15.40 -4.32 -12.26
C GLN A 80 -14.49 -3.43 -13.14
N GLU A 81 -14.93 -2.23 -13.52
CA GLU A 81 -14.15 -1.36 -14.42
C GLU A 81 -12.85 -0.85 -13.80
N ASN A 82 -12.74 -0.88 -12.47
CA ASN A 82 -11.53 -0.47 -11.76
C ASN A 82 -10.48 -1.60 -11.72
N HIS A 83 -10.85 -2.85 -12.02
CA HIS A 83 -10.01 -4.03 -11.76
C HIS A 83 -8.72 -4.05 -12.57
N ASP A 84 -8.74 -3.65 -13.84
CA ASP A 84 -7.52 -3.63 -14.66
C ASP A 84 -6.48 -2.65 -14.12
N ALA A 85 -6.91 -1.46 -13.67
CA ALA A 85 -6.03 -0.48 -13.04
C ALA A 85 -5.55 -0.95 -11.64
N ILE A 86 -6.40 -1.68 -10.90
CA ILE A 86 -5.99 -2.32 -9.63
C ILE A 86 -4.92 -3.38 -9.88
N LEU A 87 -5.01 -4.17 -10.95
CA LEU A 87 -4.02 -5.22 -11.27
C LEU A 87 -2.84 -4.73 -12.11
N GLU A 88 -2.80 -3.46 -12.49
CA GLU A 88 -1.67 -2.87 -13.20
C GLU A 88 -0.36 -3.00 -12.39
N ASN A 89 0.77 -3.13 -13.09
CA ASN A 89 2.11 -3.33 -12.53
C ASN A 89 2.29 -4.63 -11.72
N SER A 90 1.58 -5.69 -12.13
CA SER A 90 1.60 -7.00 -11.46
C SER A 90 1.25 -6.93 -9.97
N PHE A 91 0.28 -6.07 -9.62
CA PHE A 91 -0.12 -5.87 -8.24
C PHE A 91 -0.60 -7.17 -7.57
N GLU A 92 -1.17 -8.10 -8.33
CA GLU A 92 -1.57 -9.43 -7.86
C GLU A 92 -0.44 -10.19 -7.15
N LYS A 93 0.82 -9.97 -7.56
CA LYS A 93 1.98 -10.61 -6.93
C LYS A 93 2.31 -10.03 -5.55
N PHE A 94 1.87 -8.81 -5.28
CA PHE A 94 2.08 -8.10 -4.01
C PHE A 94 0.99 -8.36 -2.98
N ILE A 95 -0.19 -8.82 -3.42
CA ILE A 95 -1.27 -9.23 -2.53
C ILE A 95 -0.76 -10.35 -1.59
N LEU A 96 -1.08 -10.22 -0.30
CA LEU A 96 -0.62 -11.09 0.80
C LEU A 96 0.91 -11.10 1.02
N LYS A 97 1.67 -10.10 0.55
CA LYS A 97 3.08 -9.94 0.97
C LYS A 97 3.21 -9.38 2.38
N ASN A 98 2.35 -8.43 2.74
CA ASN A 98 2.31 -7.84 4.07
C ASN A 98 1.28 -8.61 4.92
N GLU A 99 1.76 -9.49 5.79
CA GLU A 99 0.92 -10.34 6.63
C GLU A 99 0.07 -9.51 7.63
N ASN A 100 0.50 -8.31 8.00
CA ASN A 100 -0.25 -7.41 8.89
C ASN A 100 -1.56 -6.89 8.27
N LYS A 101 -1.70 -7.03 6.94
CA LYS A 101 -2.84 -6.53 6.15
C LYS A 101 -3.71 -7.66 5.58
N ILE A 102 -3.67 -8.83 6.23
CA ILE A 102 -4.31 -10.04 5.72
C ILE A 102 -5.83 -9.86 5.57
N PHE A 103 -6.50 -9.21 6.52
CA PHE A 103 -7.95 -9.02 6.49
C PHE A 103 -8.38 -8.19 5.28
N GLU A 104 -7.67 -7.09 5.07
CA GLU A 104 -7.90 -6.16 3.98
C GLU A 104 -7.60 -6.84 2.63
N TYR A 105 -6.53 -7.62 2.54
CA TYR A 105 -6.22 -8.40 1.34
C TYR A 105 -7.27 -9.48 1.05
N LEU A 106 -7.73 -10.23 2.04
CA LEU A 106 -8.78 -11.24 1.84
C LEU A 106 -10.07 -10.58 1.33
N HIS A 107 -10.40 -9.39 1.86
CA HIS A 107 -11.55 -8.62 1.38
C HIS A 107 -11.38 -8.17 -0.09
N LEU A 108 -10.21 -7.64 -0.45
CA LEU A 108 -9.88 -7.29 -1.83
C LEU A 108 -9.99 -8.51 -2.78
N ILE A 109 -9.39 -9.64 -2.39
CA ILE A 109 -9.40 -10.88 -3.19
C ILE A 109 -10.84 -11.33 -3.44
N LYS A 110 -11.69 -11.29 -2.41
CA LYS A 110 -13.11 -11.67 -2.54
C LYS A 110 -13.81 -10.85 -3.64
N PHE A 111 -13.63 -9.53 -3.70
CA PHE A 111 -14.26 -8.71 -4.75
C PHE A 111 -13.68 -8.98 -6.14
N LEU A 112 -12.37 -9.16 -6.25
CA LEU A 112 -11.74 -9.46 -7.54
C LEU A 112 -12.17 -10.82 -8.09
N LEU A 113 -12.39 -11.82 -7.23
CA LEU A 113 -12.87 -13.15 -7.63
C LEU A 113 -14.38 -13.20 -7.90
N SER A 114 -15.19 -12.51 -7.11
CA SER A 114 -16.65 -12.53 -7.26
C SER A 114 -17.11 -11.70 -8.47
N ILE A 115 -16.65 -10.45 -8.58
CA ILE A 115 -17.13 -9.46 -9.55
C ILE A 115 -16.22 -9.36 -10.79
N GLY A 116 -14.98 -9.82 -10.70
CA GLY A 116 -13.99 -9.60 -11.78
C GLY A 116 -14.32 -10.27 -13.10
N SER A 117 -13.69 -9.77 -14.17
CA SER A 117 -13.74 -10.44 -15.48
C SER A 117 -13.09 -11.83 -15.40
N ASN A 118 -13.37 -12.73 -16.35
CA ASN A 118 -12.70 -14.04 -16.40
C ASN A 118 -11.16 -13.90 -16.39
N GLN A 119 -10.62 -12.90 -17.09
CA GLN A 119 -9.18 -12.64 -17.13
C GLN A 119 -8.65 -12.15 -15.77
N THR A 120 -9.39 -11.27 -15.10
CA THR A 120 -9.07 -10.80 -13.74
C THR A 120 -9.06 -11.97 -12.76
N LYS A 121 -10.13 -12.78 -12.76
CA LYS A 121 -10.27 -13.97 -11.92
C LYS A 121 -9.11 -14.94 -12.13
N GLN A 122 -8.78 -15.24 -13.39
CA GLN A 122 -7.66 -16.12 -13.73
C GLN A 122 -6.32 -15.57 -13.23
N LYS A 123 -6.01 -14.29 -13.47
CA LYS A 123 -4.78 -13.65 -12.96
C LYS A 123 -4.66 -13.77 -11.44
N ILE A 124 -5.76 -13.58 -10.71
CA ILE A 124 -5.79 -13.71 -9.25
C ILE A 124 -5.60 -15.16 -8.81
N CYS A 125 -6.29 -16.11 -9.44
CA CYS A 125 -6.15 -17.54 -9.14
C CYS A 125 -4.69 -17.98 -9.35
N ASP A 126 -4.11 -17.66 -10.51
CA ASP A 126 -2.73 -18.03 -10.85
C ASP A 126 -1.70 -17.44 -9.85
N ALA A 127 -1.91 -16.20 -9.39
CA ALA A 127 -0.97 -15.53 -8.51
C ALA A 127 -1.09 -15.93 -7.03
N LEU A 128 -2.29 -16.30 -6.56
CA LEU A 128 -2.59 -16.43 -5.13
C LEU A 128 -3.03 -17.82 -4.67
N ARG A 129 -3.29 -18.78 -5.58
CA ARG A 129 -3.76 -20.13 -5.23
C ARG A 129 -2.96 -20.77 -4.10
N GLU A 130 -1.65 -20.86 -4.24
CA GLU A 130 -0.79 -21.51 -3.23
C GLU A 130 -0.82 -20.77 -1.88
N LYS A 131 -0.84 -19.43 -1.90
CA LYS A 131 -0.85 -18.62 -0.68
C LYS A 131 -2.17 -18.73 0.07
N VAL A 132 -3.30 -18.67 -0.65
CA VAL A 132 -4.64 -18.85 -0.07
C VAL A 132 -4.81 -20.27 0.45
N HIS A 133 -4.38 -21.27 -0.32
CA HIS A 133 -4.42 -22.67 0.12
C HIS A 133 -3.56 -22.88 1.38
N LYS A 134 -2.37 -22.26 1.45
CA LYS A 134 -1.55 -22.34 2.67
C LYS A 134 -2.25 -21.77 3.90
N LEU A 135 -3.05 -20.72 3.73
CA LEU A 135 -3.82 -20.09 4.80
C LEU A 135 -4.98 -20.95 5.32
N THR A 136 -5.40 -22.00 4.59
CA THR A 136 -6.43 -22.94 5.10
C THR A 136 -5.85 -23.97 6.07
N PHE A 137 -4.53 -24.11 6.15
CA PHE A 137 -3.90 -25.02 7.12
C PHE A 137 -3.91 -24.41 8.51
N ASP A 138 -4.54 -25.11 9.47
CA ASP A 138 -4.63 -24.67 10.87
C ASP A 138 -3.26 -24.34 11.47
N GLU A 139 -2.23 -25.15 11.20
CA GLU A 139 -0.88 -24.92 11.71
C GLU A 139 -0.32 -23.56 11.26
N TYR A 140 -0.50 -23.21 9.99
CA TYR A 140 0.00 -21.95 9.45
C TYR A 140 -0.83 -20.74 9.94
N ALA A 141 -2.16 -20.88 9.97
CA ALA A 141 -3.04 -19.85 10.53
C ALA A 141 -2.73 -19.58 12.01
N ASN A 142 -2.49 -20.61 12.81
CA ASN A 142 -2.11 -20.48 14.22
C ASN A 142 -0.71 -19.86 14.41
N GLN A 143 0.24 -20.12 13.50
CA GLN A 143 1.54 -19.44 13.51
C GLN A 143 1.42 -17.94 13.19
N LEU A 144 0.49 -17.56 12.30
CA LEU A 144 0.19 -16.15 12.02
C LEU A 144 -0.48 -15.48 13.22
N ASP A 145 -1.48 -16.14 13.81
CA ASP A 145 -2.15 -15.70 15.02
C ASP A 145 -1.16 -15.36 16.15
N GLN A 146 -0.23 -16.26 16.46
CA GLN A 146 0.80 -16.03 17.48
C GLN A 146 1.69 -14.81 17.17
N ARG A 147 1.96 -14.52 15.90
CA ARG A 147 2.79 -13.36 15.49
C ARG A 147 2.01 -12.06 15.50
N MET A 148 0.73 -12.11 15.14
CA MET A 148 -0.14 -10.95 15.00
C MET A 148 -0.93 -10.62 16.26
N MET A 149 -0.95 -11.54 17.22
CA MET A 149 -1.72 -11.46 18.45
C MET A 149 -3.21 -11.23 18.17
N TRP A 150 -3.78 -12.01 17.25
CA TRP A 150 -5.20 -11.93 16.97
C TRP A 150 -6.02 -12.45 18.16
N ASP A 151 -7.24 -11.94 18.30
CA ASP A 151 -8.22 -12.61 19.15
C ASP A 151 -8.85 -13.81 18.41
N ASN A 152 -9.56 -14.67 19.15
CA ASN A 152 -10.18 -15.86 18.58
C ASN A 152 -11.19 -15.51 17.47
N ASP A 153 -11.89 -14.37 17.57
CA ASP A 153 -12.88 -13.95 16.59
C ASP A 153 -12.20 -13.55 15.27
N GLN A 154 -11.09 -12.84 15.36
CA GLN A 154 -10.24 -12.47 14.24
C GLN A 154 -9.63 -13.69 13.55
N LEU A 155 -9.10 -14.65 14.30
CA LEU A 155 -8.55 -15.89 13.74
C LEU A 155 -9.64 -16.69 13.00
N GLU A 156 -10.80 -16.88 13.61
CA GLU A 156 -11.93 -17.58 12.98
C GLU A 156 -12.44 -16.84 11.73
N GLU A 157 -12.44 -15.50 11.74
CA GLU A 157 -12.77 -14.70 10.57
C GLU A 157 -11.77 -14.94 9.42
N VAL A 158 -10.46 -14.95 9.69
CA VAL A 158 -9.43 -15.27 8.69
C VAL A 158 -9.65 -16.66 8.11
N LYS A 159 -9.86 -17.67 8.97
CA LYS A 159 -10.09 -19.05 8.52
C LYS A 159 -11.34 -19.17 7.66
N THR A 160 -12.43 -18.54 8.08
CA THR A 160 -13.70 -18.54 7.36
C THR A 160 -13.56 -17.88 6.00
N ARG A 161 -13.01 -16.66 5.94
CA ARG A 161 -12.80 -15.92 4.67
C ARG A 161 -11.84 -16.63 3.74
N THR A 162 -10.76 -17.21 4.27
CA THR A 162 -9.79 -17.96 3.46
C THR A 162 -10.44 -19.20 2.85
N THR A 163 -11.24 -19.94 3.62
CA THR A 163 -11.96 -21.12 3.12
C THR A 163 -12.96 -20.75 2.03
N GLU A 164 -13.71 -19.65 2.21
CA GLU A 164 -14.60 -19.10 1.19
C GLU A 164 -13.84 -18.78 -0.11
N ILE A 165 -12.73 -18.05 -0.01
CA ILE A 165 -11.90 -17.66 -1.15
C ILE A 165 -11.27 -18.88 -1.83
N ASN A 166 -10.79 -19.86 -1.08
CA ASN A 166 -10.23 -21.10 -1.64
C ASN A 166 -11.29 -21.85 -2.48
N SER A 167 -12.52 -21.94 -1.98
CA SER A 167 -13.65 -22.52 -2.72
C SER A 167 -13.98 -21.75 -4.01
N MET A 168 -13.91 -20.41 -3.97
CA MET A 168 -14.06 -19.58 -5.17
C MET A 168 -12.97 -19.88 -6.20
N ILE A 169 -11.71 -20.00 -5.78
CA ILE A 169 -10.57 -20.33 -6.66
C ILE A 169 -10.79 -21.70 -7.31
N GLU A 170 -11.10 -22.74 -6.53
CA GLU A 170 -11.37 -24.09 -7.05
C GLU A 170 -12.51 -24.10 -8.07
N THR A 171 -13.59 -23.35 -7.80
CA THR A 171 -14.73 -23.22 -8.72
C THR A 171 -14.32 -22.57 -10.04
N ILE A 172 -13.55 -21.49 -9.98
CA ILE A 172 -13.06 -20.76 -11.17
C ILE A 172 -12.11 -21.63 -11.98
N ASP A 173 -11.21 -22.38 -11.32
CA ASP A 173 -10.27 -23.28 -11.98
C ASP A 173 -11.00 -24.40 -12.74
N ASN A 174 -12.01 -25.00 -12.14
CA ASN A 174 -12.85 -26.00 -12.80
C ASN A 174 -13.56 -25.40 -14.03
N GLN A 175 -14.16 -24.21 -13.90
CA GLN A 175 -14.80 -23.53 -15.03
C GLN A 175 -13.83 -23.20 -16.17
N ILE A 176 -12.59 -22.83 -15.85
CA ILE A 176 -11.55 -22.56 -16.86
C ILE A 176 -11.14 -23.87 -17.57
N ASN A 177 -10.93 -24.94 -16.81
CA ASN A 177 -10.56 -26.24 -17.35
C ASN A 177 -11.64 -26.81 -18.28
N ASP A 178 -12.91 -26.68 -17.93
CA ASP A 178 -14.02 -27.13 -18.76
C ASP A 178 -14.07 -26.34 -20.08
N ARG A 179 -13.88 -25.02 -20.03
CA ARG A 179 -13.80 -24.18 -21.25
C ARG A 179 -12.61 -24.53 -22.15
N ILE A 180 -11.50 -25.00 -21.58
CA ILE A 180 -10.34 -25.45 -22.35
C ILE A 180 -10.67 -26.75 -23.07
N LYS A 181 -11.30 -27.72 -22.39
CA LYS A 181 -11.75 -28.98 -23.00
C LYS A 181 -12.75 -28.74 -24.13
N ASP A 182 -13.76 -27.90 -23.90
CA ASP A 182 -14.76 -27.55 -24.92
C ASP A 182 -14.16 -26.92 -26.18
N LYS A 183 -13.08 -26.14 -26.03
CA LYS A 183 -12.37 -25.55 -27.17
C LYS A 183 -11.56 -26.60 -27.93
N GLN A 184 -10.88 -27.48 -27.22
CA GLN A 184 -10.12 -28.59 -27.81
C GLN A 184 -11.05 -29.51 -28.61
N GLU A 185 -12.18 -29.91 -28.06
CA GLU A 185 -13.16 -30.75 -28.76
C GLU A 185 -13.72 -30.08 -30.03
N LYS A 186 -13.96 -28.76 -29.99
CA LYS A 186 -14.43 -28.01 -31.18
C LYS A 186 -13.37 -27.88 -32.26
N ASP A 187 -12.11 -27.73 -31.87
CA ASP A 187 -11.01 -27.64 -32.81
C ASP A 187 -10.71 -29.01 -33.45
N ASP A 188 -10.81 -30.10 -32.69
CA ASP A 188 -10.69 -31.47 -33.21
C ASP A 188 -11.81 -31.80 -34.22
N VAL A 189 -13.05 -31.36 -33.97
CA VAL A 189 -14.17 -31.52 -34.92
C VAL A 189 -13.93 -30.70 -36.20
N LYS A 190 -13.37 -29.48 -36.09
CA LYS A 190 -13.07 -28.66 -37.27
C LYS A 190 -11.96 -29.26 -38.12
N VAL A 191 -10.90 -29.79 -37.51
CA VAL A 191 -9.80 -30.45 -38.22
C VAL A 191 -10.34 -31.66 -38.99
N ASN A 192 -11.18 -32.48 -38.35
CA ASN A 192 -11.81 -33.63 -39.03
C ASN A 192 -12.72 -33.21 -40.19
N ASN A 193 -13.48 -32.12 -40.06
CA ASN A 193 -14.33 -31.63 -41.15
C ASN A 193 -13.52 -31.06 -42.33
N ILE A 194 -12.41 -30.37 -42.06
CA ILE A 194 -11.50 -29.87 -43.11
C ILE A 194 -10.84 -31.04 -43.84
N GLU A 195 -10.40 -32.08 -43.13
CA GLU A 195 -9.85 -33.30 -43.78
C GLU A 195 -10.90 -34.00 -44.66
N VAL A 196 -12.17 -34.03 -44.24
CA VAL A 196 -13.26 -34.62 -45.05
C VAL A 196 -13.55 -33.76 -46.30
N GLU A 197 -13.61 -32.43 -46.17
CA GLU A 197 -13.82 -31.53 -47.32
C GLU A 197 -12.62 -31.52 -48.30
N GLU A 198 -11.38 -31.65 -47.81
CA GLU A 198 -10.20 -31.79 -48.67
C GLU A 198 -10.20 -33.15 -49.41
N ILE A 199 -10.60 -34.24 -48.76
CA ILE A 199 -10.71 -35.56 -49.43
C ILE A 199 -11.83 -35.57 -50.48
N GLU A 200 -12.95 -34.89 -50.26
CA GLU A 200 -14.02 -34.77 -51.26
C GLU A 200 -13.60 -33.91 -52.45
N ASN A 201 -12.91 -32.78 -52.22
CA ASN A 201 -12.40 -31.92 -53.30
C ASN A 201 -11.25 -32.56 -54.09
N ILE A 202 -10.40 -33.38 -53.47
CA ILE A 202 -9.34 -34.12 -54.17
C ILE A 202 -9.93 -35.18 -55.11
N LYS A 203 -11.02 -35.85 -54.73
CA LYS A 203 -11.70 -36.81 -55.63
C LYS A 203 -12.33 -36.15 -56.86
N GLU A 204 -12.68 -34.88 -56.80
CA GLU A 204 -13.24 -34.14 -57.94
C GLU A 204 -12.16 -33.54 -58.87
N ASN A 205 -10.98 -33.19 -58.33
CA ASN A 205 -9.88 -32.57 -59.10
C ASN A 205 -8.78 -33.54 -59.60
N ASP A 206 -8.64 -34.74 -59.02
CA ASP A 206 -7.62 -35.73 -59.44
C ASP A 206 -7.85 -36.31 -60.86
N SER A 207 -9.05 -36.15 -61.42
CA SER A 207 -9.34 -36.53 -62.81
C SER A 207 -8.66 -35.61 -63.85
N ILE A 208 -8.39 -34.35 -63.49
CA ILE A 208 -7.97 -33.32 -64.46
C ILE A 208 -6.46 -32.99 -64.33
N SER A 209 -5.88 -33.01 -63.13
CA SER A 209 -4.50 -32.54 -62.91
C SER A 209 -3.39 -33.58 -63.19
N GLN A 210 -3.64 -34.87 -62.97
CA GLN A 210 -2.59 -35.90 -63.12
C GLN A 210 -2.09 -36.08 -64.58
N LYS A 211 -2.89 -35.72 -65.58
CA LYS A 211 -2.49 -35.80 -67.00
C LYS A 211 -1.48 -34.73 -67.41
N GLU A 212 -1.49 -33.54 -66.81
CA GLU A 212 -0.60 -32.45 -67.19
C GLU A 212 0.78 -32.53 -66.53
N MET A 213 0.85 -32.97 -65.26
CA MET A 213 2.13 -33.12 -64.56
C MET A 213 3.05 -34.18 -65.19
N ILE A 214 2.50 -35.32 -65.60
CA ILE A 214 3.29 -36.41 -66.23
C ILE A 214 3.93 -35.95 -67.57
N LYS A 215 3.33 -34.98 -68.25
CA LYS A 215 3.86 -34.43 -69.50
C LYS A 215 5.05 -33.50 -69.27
N GLN A 216 5.02 -32.69 -68.22
CA GLN A 216 6.11 -31.76 -67.89
C GLN A 216 7.33 -32.48 -67.30
N GLU A 217 7.11 -33.51 -66.47
CA GLU A 217 8.21 -34.22 -65.80
C GLU A 217 9.06 -35.05 -66.78
N LYS A 218 8.43 -35.64 -67.81
CA LYS A 218 9.14 -36.33 -68.90
C LYS A 218 10.06 -35.42 -69.71
N GLN A 219 9.74 -34.13 -69.79
CA GLN A 219 10.54 -33.15 -70.52
C GLN A 219 11.82 -32.80 -69.73
N GLN A 220 11.69 -32.54 -68.42
CA GLN A 220 12.81 -32.16 -67.56
C GLN A 220 13.84 -33.30 -67.37
N ILE A 221 13.38 -34.55 -67.30
CA ILE A 221 14.28 -35.72 -67.21
C ILE A 221 15.14 -35.88 -68.48
N LYS A 222 14.63 -35.47 -69.64
CA LYS A 222 15.37 -35.55 -70.92
C LYS A 222 16.51 -34.52 -70.99
N GLU A 223 16.34 -33.36 -70.36
CA GLU A 223 17.35 -32.30 -70.32
C GLU A 223 18.47 -32.60 -69.31
N LYS A 224 18.11 -33.05 -68.09
CA LYS A 224 19.10 -33.41 -67.06
C LYS A 224 20.05 -34.54 -67.49
N ARG A 225 19.60 -35.46 -68.35
CA ARG A 225 20.48 -36.53 -68.89
C ARG A 225 21.58 -36.00 -69.82
N LYS A 226 21.37 -34.88 -70.54
CA LYS A 226 22.38 -34.30 -71.43
C LYS A 226 23.48 -33.55 -70.66
N GLU A 227 23.16 -33.00 -69.49
CA GLU A 227 24.06 -32.22 -68.64
C GLU A 227 25.04 -33.11 -67.85
N ILE A 228 24.59 -34.30 -67.45
CA ILE A 228 25.42 -35.25 -66.68
C ILE A 228 26.55 -35.85 -67.54
N ASP A 229 26.33 -36.02 -68.85
CA ASP A 229 27.36 -36.53 -69.76
C ASP A 229 28.47 -35.50 -70.03
N THR A 230 28.18 -34.20 -69.91
CA THR A 230 29.17 -33.12 -70.04
C THR A 230 30.00 -32.91 -68.77
N LEU A 231 29.45 -33.19 -67.59
CA LEU A 231 30.17 -33.03 -66.32
C LEU A 231 31.20 -34.14 -66.07
N LYS A 232 30.94 -35.37 -66.54
CA LYS A 232 31.84 -36.53 -66.34
C LYS A 232 33.19 -36.42 -67.07
N GLN A 233 33.34 -35.51 -68.05
CA GLN A 233 34.63 -35.26 -68.71
C GLN A 233 35.53 -34.25 -67.96
N LYS A 234 34.99 -33.44 -67.02
CA LYS A 234 35.74 -32.36 -66.35
C LYS A 234 36.39 -32.76 -65.01
N THR A 235 35.99 -33.87 -64.38
CA THR A 235 36.42 -34.24 -63.02
C THR A 235 37.64 -35.15 -62.92
N LYS A 236 38.37 -35.44 -64.01
CA LYS A 236 39.62 -36.23 -63.97
C LYS A 236 40.91 -35.43 -63.69
N LYS A 237 40.84 -34.12 -63.36
CA LYS A 237 42.02 -33.25 -63.27
C LYS A 237 42.21 -32.47 -61.96
N LYS A 238 41.45 -32.75 -60.88
CA LYS A 238 41.43 -31.89 -59.68
C LYS A 238 41.62 -32.59 -58.31
N ASP A 239 42.22 -33.78 -58.29
CA ASP A 239 42.47 -34.53 -57.04
C ASP A 239 43.97 -34.71 -56.72
N LYS A 240 44.79 -33.65 -56.87
CA LYS A 240 46.21 -33.67 -56.46
C LYS A 240 46.67 -32.53 -55.54
N GLU A 241 45.75 -31.74 -54.97
CA GLU A 241 46.12 -30.50 -54.25
C GLU A 241 45.48 -30.32 -52.86
N LYS A 242 44.91 -31.37 -52.25
CA LYS A 242 44.27 -31.29 -50.92
C LYS A 242 44.90 -32.14 -49.81
N GLU A 243 46.16 -32.55 -49.97
CA GLU A 243 46.88 -33.41 -49.01
C GLU A 243 48.08 -32.74 -48.33
N LYS A 244 48.18 -31.40 -48.32
CA LYS A 244 49.25 -30.66 -47.62
C LYS A 244 48.79 -29.67 -46.54
N GLU A 245 47.49 -29.56 -46.27
CA GLU A 245 46.94 -28.53 -45.37
C GLU A 245 46.48 -29.08 -44.00
N LYS A 246 46.62 -30.40 -43.75
CA LYS A 246 46.18 -31.04 -42.50
C LYS A 246 47.27 -31.18 -41.43
N ASP A 247 48.54 -31.00 -41.76
CA ASP A 247 49.65 -31.23 -40.80
C ASP A 247 50.05 -29.98 -40.00
N ILE A 248 49.73 -28.78 -40.46
CA ILE A 248 50.09 -27.51 -39.78
C ILE A 248 49.16 -27.19 -38.59
N LYS A 249 47.99 -27.85 -38.50
CA LYS A 249 46.99 -27.53 -37.47
C LYS A 249 47.16 -28.31 -36.16
N LYS A 250 47.98 -29.38 -36.14
CA LYS A 250 48.21 -30.19 -34.94
C LYS A 250 49.36 -29.72 -34.06
N GLU A 251 50.26 -28.87 -34.57
CA GLU A 251 51.45 -28.43 -33.83
C GLU A 251 51.19 -27.22 -32.91
N LYS A 252 50.14 -26.43 -33.19
CA LYS A 252 49.78 -25.24 -32.39
C LYS A 252 49.00 -25.53 -31.10
N ASP A 253 48.41 -26.71 -30.98
CA ASP A 253 47.62 -27.07 -29.80
C ASP A 253 48.50 -27.66 -28.68
N ILE A 254 49.65 -28.25 -29.02
CA ILE A 254 50.59 -28.83 -28.04
C ILE A 254 51.38 -27.75 -27.27
N GLU A 255 51.63 -26.58 -27.89
CA GLU A 255 52.41 -25.50 -27.27
C GLU A 255 51.62 -24.70 -26.20
N LYS A 256 50.28 -24.79 -26.22
CA LYS A 256 49.41 -24.11 -25.23
C LYS A 256 49.33 -24.84 -23.90
N ASP A 257 49.43 -26.17 -23.90
CA ASP A 257 49.27 -26.96 -22.68
C ASP A 257 50.54 -26.94 -21.80
N ILE A 258 51.73 -26.81 -22.40
CA ILE A 258 53.01 -26.72 -21.68
C ILE A 258 53.14 -25.42 -20.87
N LYS A 259 52.44 -24.33 -21.25
CA LYS A 259 52.47 -23.05 -20.50
C LYS A 259 51.57 -23.04 -19.27
N LYS A 260 50.59 -23.94 -19.16
CA LYS A 260 49.65 -23.99 -18.03
C LYS A 260 50.16 -24.78 -16.82
N GLU A 261 51.12 -25.68 -17.01
CA GLU A 261 51.70 -26.45 -15.90
C GLU A 261 52.77 -25.67 -15.11
N LYS A 262 53.54 -24.78 -15.76
CA LYS A 262 54.61 -24.02 -15.10
C LYS A 262 54.13 -22.92 -14.13
N SER A 263 52.84 -22.58 -14.13
CA SER A 263 52.28 -21.56 -13.22
C SER A 263 51.74 -22.11 -11.90
N LYS A 264 51.52 -23.42 -11.77
CA LYS A 264 50.98 -24.04 -10.55
C LYS A 264 52.04 -24.45 -9.53
N GLU A 265 53.31 -24.47 -9.91
CA GLU A 265 54.43 -24.93 -9.08
C GLU A 265 55.08 -23.81 -8.24
N LYS A 266 54.64 -22.54 -8.38
CA LYS A 266 55.20 -21.37 -7.67
C LYS A 266 54.41 -20.90 -6.45
N GLU A 267 53.23 -21.45 -6.18
CA GLU A 267 52.35 -20.99 -5.09
C GLU A 267 52.38 -21.86 -3.82
N GLN A 268 53.15 -22.95 -3.80
CA GLN A 268 53.22 -23.89 -2.66
C GLN A 268 54.48 -23.77 -1.77
N ILE A 269 55.32 -22.74 -1.91
CA ILE A 269 56.59 -22.61 -1.16
C ILE A 269 56.63 -21.36 -0.24
N LYS A 270 55.50 -20.88 0.30
CA LYS A 270 55.51 -19.67 1.17
C LYS A 270 54.74 -19.74 2.49
N GLU A 271 54.27 -20.91 2.89
CA GLU A 271 53.61 -21.11 4.18
C GLU A 271 54.21 -22.31 4.90
N GLU A 272 55.41 -22.17 5.46
CA GLU A 272 55.93 -23.00 6.56
C GLU A 272 57.36 -22.55 6.93
N GLU A 273 57.50 -21.83 8.06
CA GLU A 273 58.70 -21.57 8.90
C GLU A 273 58.36 -20.28 9.70
N LYS A 274 58.37 -20.12 11.03
CA LYS A 274 59.06 -20.78 12.17
C LYS A 274 58.51 -20.19 13.51
N PRO A 275 58.98 -20.59 14.73
CA PRO A 275 58.12 -20.83 15.90
C PRO A 275 58.51 -20.11 17.23
N LYS A 276 57.70 -20.42 18.25
CA LYS A 276 57.75 -20.30 19.74
C LYS A 276 59.11 -20.10 20.48
N LYS A 277 59.06 -19.35 21.60
CA LYS A 277 59.71 -19.59 22.94
C LYS A 277 59.03 -18.68 24.00
N GLU A 278 58.33 -19.25 25.01
CA GLU A 278 58.70 -19.38 26.46
C GLU A 278 59.03 -18.04 27.17
N GLY A 279 58.60 -17.66 28.39
CA GLY A 279 57.89 -18.29 29.52
C GLY A 279 58.30 -17.56 30.83
N LYS A 280 57.36 -17.44 31.81
CA LYS A 280 57.52 -17.10 33.26
C LYS A 280 57.89 -15.66 33.70
N LEU A 281 57.05 -15.02 34.53
CA LEU A 281 57.32 -14.66 35.95
C LEU A 281 56.20 -13.78 36.60
N ARG A 282 55.65 -14.31 37.71
CA ARG A 282 55.19 -13.74 39.00
C ARG A 282 54.43 -12.40 39.13
N ASP A 283 53.31 -12.54 39.84
CA ASP A 283 52.84 -11.84 41.06
C ASP A 283 52.91 -10.30 41.19
N ASN A 284 51.73 -9.78 41.58
CA ASN A 284 51.49 -8.88 42.71
C ASN A 284 51.22 -7.38 42.46
N VAL A 285 50.27 -6.89 43.26
CA VAL A 285 49.94 -5.51 43.67
C VAL A 285 48.96 -4.69 42.81
N ASN A 286 47.73 -4.64 43.34
CA ASN A 286 46.90 -3.48 43.64
C ASN A 286 47.28 -2.08 43.14
N ASP A 287 46.21 -1.29 43.03
CA ASP A 287 46.11 0.14 43.28
C ASP A 287 46.08 1.07 42.06
N LYS A 288 44.96 1.80 42.01
CA LYS A 288 44.82 3.22 41.64
C LYS A 288 44.56 3.62 40.18
N VAL A 289 43.37 4.22 40.06
CA VAL A 289 43.11 5.60 39.58
C VAL A 289 42.30 5.72 38.30
N THR A 290 40.99 5.91 38.51
CA THR A 290 40.21 7.08 38.08
C THR A 290 40.86 8.02 37.04
N ARG A 291 40.23 8.11 35.86
CA ARG A 291 39.96 9.36 35.10
C ARG A 291 39.75 9.00 33.62
N LYS A 292 38.55 9.22 33.11
CA LYS A 292 38.26 9.75 31.76
C LYS A 292 36.75 9.92 31.57
N GLU A 293 36.16 10.78 32.40
CA GLU A 293 35.02 11.60 32.01
C GLU A 293 35.57 13.00 31.76
N LYS A 294 35.51 13.44 30.50
CA LYS A 294 35.57 14.81 29.97
C LYS A 294 35.98 14.69 28.52
N ASP A 295 35.00 14.81 27.62
CA ASP A 295 35.12 15.45 26.31
C ASP A 295 33.81 15.26 25.53
N LYS A 296 32.82 16.10 25.85
CA LYS A 296 31.66 16.40 24.98
C LYS A 296 30.87 17.62 25.51
N GLU A 297 31.57 18.75 25.65
CA GLU A 297 30.89 20.03 25.86
C GLU A 297 31.73 21.17 25.26
N LYS A 298 31.68 21.32 23.93
CA LYS A 298 32.32 22.45 23.24
C LYS A 298 31.81 22.71 21.82
N TYR A 299 30.49 22.85 21.63
CA TYR A 299 29.93 23.57 20.46
C TYR A 299 28.63 24.28 20.83
N LYS A 300 28.75 25.34 21.64
CA LYS A 300 27.77 26.43 21.78
C LYS A 300 28.57 27.70 22.06
N LYS A 301 28.80 28.51 21.02
CA LYS A 301 29.15 29.96 21.03
C LYS A 301 29.82 30.35 19.70
N VAL A 302 29.04 30.55 18.65
CA VAL A 302 29.32 31.51 17.56
C VAL A 302 27.96 31.91 16.96
N ASN A 303 27.79 33.17 16.59
CA ASN A 303 26.60 33.85 16.04
C ASN A 303 25.65 34.54 17.04
N GLN A 304 26.20 35.54 17.74
CA GLN A 304 25.49 36.78 18.03
C GLN A 304 26.42 37.95 17.71
N LYS A 305 26.19 38.60 16.57
CA LYS A 305 26.47 40.02 16.26
C LYS A 305 25.90 40.29 14.85
N ASP A 306 25.42 41.52 14.68
CA ASP A 306 24.83 42.10 13.48
C ASP A 306 23.31 41.88 13.31
N ASN A 307 22.50 42.71 13.98
CA ASN A 307 21.90 43.86 13.30
C ASN A 307 21.07 44.71 14.28
N VAL A 308 21.63 45.87 14.60
CA VAL A 308 20.92 47.04 15.12
C VAL A 308 20.70 47.93 13.91
N GLN A 309 19.47 47.98 13.40
CA GLN A 309 18.91 49.15 12.71
C GLN A 309 17.39 48.98 12.58
N ASP A 310 16.72 50.12 12.67
CA ASP A 310 15.28 50.34 12.44
C ASP A 310 14.33 50.02 13.60
N LYS A 311 14.48 50.83 14.66
CA LYS A 311 13.34 51.42 15.37
C LYS A 311 13.09 52.81 14.79
N GLU A 312 12.04 52.99 14.00
CA GLU A 312 11.27 54.24 13.95
C GLU A 312 9.98 54.04 13.13
N LYS A 313 8.85 54.55 13.66
CA LYS A 313 7.43 54.35 13.25
C LYS A 313 6.85 53.05 13.83
N GLU A 314 5.86 53.00 14.71
CA GLU A 314 4.69 53.85 14.91
C GLU A 314 4.38 54.00 16.41
N LYS A 315 4.45 55.24 16.91
CA LYS A 315 3.67 55.71 18.06
C LYS A 315 2.89 56.91 17.55
N LYS A 316 1.57 56.75 17.36
CA LYS A 316 0.55 57.80 17.35
C LYS A 316 -0.81 57.17 17.04
N LYS A 317 -1.60 56.93 18.09
CA LYS A 317 -2.94 57.52 18.27
C LYS A 317 -3.60 56.87 19.48
N ASP A 318 -3.54 57.60 20.58
CA ASP A 318 -4.51 57.53 21.65
C ASP A 318 -5.88 58.06 21.17
N ASP A 319 -6.89 57.66 21.93
CA ASP A 319 -8.20 58.30 22.10
C ASP A 319 -9.18 58.28 20.93
N ILE A 320 -10.27 57.52 21.09
CA ILE A 320 -11.67 57.97 20.91
C ILE A 320 -12.65 56.89 21.43
N ASP A 321 -13.58 57.37 22.27
CA ASP A 321 -14.92 56.85 22.58
C ASP A 321 -15.16 55.82 23.70
N HIS A 322 -15.17 56.33 24.94
CA HIS A 322 -16.27 56.05 25.86
C HIS A 322 -17.39 57.08 25.63
N GLN A 323 -18.56 56.66 25.15
CA GLN A 323 -19.91 57.07 25.63
C GLN A 323 -21.04 56.69 24.65
N LYS A 324 -21.96 55.80 25.08
CA LYS A 324 -23.43 55.82 24.85
C LYS A 324 -24.03 54.56 25.50
N LYS A 325 -24.44 54.62 26.77
CA LYS A 325 -25.79 54.94 27.27
C LYS A 325 -26.91 54.04 26.73
N ASN A 326 -27.40 53.18 27.63
CA ASN A 326 -28.80 52.98 28.02
C ASN A 326 -29.89 53.27 26.97
N ILE A 327 -30.59 52.21 26.55
CA ILE A 327 -32.04 52.25 26.29
C ILE A 327 -32.70 51.03 26.94
N HIS A 328 -33.62 51.32 27.86
CA HIS A 328 -34.59 50.41 28.46
C HIS A 328 -35.74 50.14 27.49
N HIS A 329 -36.23 48.89 27.50
CA HIS A 329 -37.63 48.45 27.71
C HIS A 329 -38.18 47.42 26.72
N ASN A 330 -38.67 46.33 27.32
CA ASN A 330 -39.89 45.55 27.04
C ASN A 330 -40.05 44.93 25.66
N ILE A 331 -40.34 43.62 25.63
CA ILE A 331 -41.63 43.08 25.15
C ILE A 331 -41.68 41.54 25.30
N LEU A 332 -42.78 41.11 25.93
CA LEU A 332 -43.53 39.85 25.83
C LEU A 332 -42.97 38.50 26.32
N ASN A 333 -43.49 38.15 27.50
CA ASN A 333 -44.09 36.85 27.86
C ASN A 333 -44.56 35.99 26.68
N SER A 334 -44.23 34.71 26.75
CA SER A 334 -45.19 33.63 26.45
C SER A 334 -44.79 32.37 27.20
N ASP A 335 -45.62 32.03 28.17
CA ASP A 335 -45.66 30.76 28.89
C ASP A 335 -45.80 29.57 27.93
N SER A 336 -44.98 28.54 28.13
CA SER A 336 -45.39 27.17 27.82
C SER A 336 -44.81 26.23 28.87
N ALA A 337 -45.66 25.88 29.82
CA ALA A 337 -45.44 24.82 30.78
C ALA A 337 -45.41 23.46 30.06
N LEU A 338 -44.38 22.67 30.33
CA LEU A 338 -44.39 21.19 30.39
C LEU A 338 -43.05 20.76 31.01
N ASP A 339 -43.01 20.81 32.35
CA ASP A 339 -41.90 20.33 33.18
C ASP A 339 -42.16 18.87 33.58
N GLY A 340 -41.25 18.01 33.13
CA GLY A 340 -41.08 16.63 33.58
C GLY A 340 -39.60 16.33 33.74
N SER A 341 -38.86 17.21 34.45
CA SER A 341 -37.42 17.01 34.65
C SER A 341 -37.11 16.08 35.83
N ILE A 342 -36.37 15.02 35.52
CA ILE A 342 -35.68 14.15 36.46
C ILE A 342 -34.61 15.01 37.16
N LYS A 343 -34.85 15.34 38.43
CA LYS A 343 -33.88 16.04 39.29
C LYS A 343 -32.71 15.11 39.60
N HIS A 344 -31.68 15.14 38.78
CA HIS A 344 -30.36 14.69 39.19
C HIS A 344 -29.82 15.67 40.24
N LYS A 345 -29.63 15.17 41.47
CA LYS A 345 -28.94 15.89 42.54
C LYS A 345 -27.52 16.24 42.06
N SER A 346 -27.27 17.52 41.85
CA SER A 346 -25.92 18.03 41.62
C SER A 346 -25.13 17.91 42.92
N ASN A 347 -24.25 16.90 42.99
CA ASN A 347 -23.13 16.94 43.92
C ASN A 347 -22.25 18.11 43.46
N SER A 348 -22.21 19.20 44.24
CA SER A 348 -21.31 20.32 43.94
C SER A 348 -19.89 19.87 44.22
N TYR A 349 -19.19 19.48 43.16
CA TYR A 349 -17.76 19.19 43.20
C TYR A 349 -16.95 20.49 43.34
N PRO A 350 -15.73 20.39 43.90
CA PRO A 350 -14.89 21.55 44.17
C PRO A 350 -14.62 22.34 42.88
N ILE A 351 -14.87 23.65 42.98
CA ILE A 351 -14.54 24.66 41.99
C ILE A 351 -13.13 24.39 41.44
N ILE A 352 -13.04 24.14 40.13
CA ILE A 352 -11.78 23.90 39.41
C ILE A 352 -10.87 25.09 39.70
N GLN A 353 -9.74 24.84 40.39
CA GLN A 353 -8.77 25.89 40.67
C GLN A 353 -8.20 26.41 39.35
N PRO A 354 -7.98 27.74 39.20
CA PRO A 354 -7.32 28.30 38.03
C PRO A 354 -5.98 27.59 37.82
N ILE A 355 -5.74 27.11 36.60
CA ILE A 355 -4.52 26.35 36.30
C ILE A 355 -3.32 27.27 36.49
N LYS A 356 -2.42 26.90 37.40
CA LYS A 356 -1.32 27.78 37.84
C LYS A 356 -0.09 27.68 36.93
N SER A 357 0.04 26.64 36.12
CA SER A 357 1.19 26.43 35.20
C SER A 357 0.86 25.48 34.04
N ILE A 358 1.54 25.66 32.90
CA ILE A 358 1.40 24.79 31.72
C ILE A 358 1.85 23.35 32.04
N ASP A 359 2.85 23.17 32.88
CA ASP A 359 3.35 21.86 33.30
C ASP A 359 2.27 21.02 34.01
N GLN A 360 1.40 21.67 34.77
CA GLN A 360 0.24 21.02 35.40
C GLN A 360 -0.78 20.57 34.37
N CYS A 361 -1.07 21.39 33.33
CA CYS A 361 -1.94 20.96 32.23
C CYS A 361 -1.36 19.76 31.51
N LEU A 362 -0.06 19.78 31.17
CA LEU A 362 0.59 18.70 30.44
C LEU A 362 0.57 17.40 31.24
N SER A 363 0.89 17.47 32.54
CA SER A 363 0.82 16.33 33.46
C SER A 363 -0.61 15.78 33.57
N ARG A 364 -1.61 16.67 33.56
CA ARG A 364 -3.03 16.30 33.60
C ARG A 364 -3.50 15.62 32.31
N LEU A 365 -3.03 16.07 31.14
CA LEU A 365 -3.29 15.40 29.86
C LEU A 365 -2.62 14.02 29.79
N ASP A 366 -1.44 13.86 30.37
CA ASP A 366 -0.79 12.54 30.46
C ASP A 366 -1.61 11.58 31.34
N GLN A 367 -2.23 12.07 32.42
CA GLN A 367 -3.17 11.28 33.21
C GLN A 367 -4.41 10.90 32.41
N PHE A 368 -4.99 11.82 31.62
CA PHE A 368 -6.12 11.49 30.75
C PHE A 368 -5.76 10.43 29.73
N LYS A 369 -4.59 10.54 29.11
CA LYS A 369 -4.13 9.54 28.15
C LYS A 369 -4.01 8.16 28.81
N ILE A 370 -3.35 8.08 29.97
CA ILE A 370 -3.23 6.81 30.72
C ILE A 370 -4.61 6.26 31.10
N GLN A 371 -5.51 7.12 31.56
CA GLN A 371 -6.88 6.71 31.90
C GLN A 371 -7.57 6.13 30.67
N PHE A 372 -7.62 6.85 29.56
CA PHE A 372 -8.25 6.40 28.32
C PHE A 372 -7.61 5.11 27.78
N ASP A 373 -6.29 5.00 27.79
CA ASP A 373 -5.58 3.79 27.35
C ASP A 373 -5.89 2.56 28.25
N GLN A 374 -6.18 2.76 29.54
CA GLN A 374 -6.53 1.68 30.48
C GLN A 374 -7.96 1.17 30.35
N TYR A 375 -8.86 1.92 29.71
CA TYR A 375 -10.23 1.45 29.51
C TYR A 375 -10.28 0.52 28.29
N ASN A 376 -10.45 -0.79 28.53
CA ASN A 376 -10.78 -1.73 27.45
C ASN A 376 -12.03 -1.25 26.70
N LYS A 377 -12.11 -1.54 25.38
CA LYS A 377 -13.23 -1.16 24.47
C LYS A 377 -14.64 -1.28 25.08
N SER A 378 -14.88 -2.23 25.98
CA SER A 378 -16.19 -2.45 26.63
C SER A 378 -16.56 -1.48 27.76
N ARG A 379 -15.59 -0.78 28.39
CA ARG A 379 -15.87 0.17 29.50
C ARG A 379 -15.88 1.64 29.07
N PHE A 380 -15.53 1.91 27.82
CA PHE A 380 -15.43 3.28 27.30
C PHE A 380 -16.78 4.02 27.26
N LYS A 381 -17.91 3.30 27.19
CA LYS A 381 -19.26 3.88 27.12
C LYS A 381 -19.64 4.78 28.30
N THR A 382 -19.02 4.61 29.46
CA THR A 382 -19.40 5.33 30.70
C THR A 382 -18.36 6.32 31.21
N VAL A 383 -17.20 6.42 30.54
CA VAL A 383 -15.99 6.98 31.16
C VAL A 383 -15.66 8.39 30.69
N VAL A 384 -15.97 8.73 29.44
CA VAL A 384 -15.77 10.10 28.96
C VAL A 384 -16.89 10.95 29.54
N SER A 385 -16.70 11.40 30.78
CA SER A 385 -17.59 12.35 31.41
C SER A 385 -17.50 13.69 30.68
N TYR A 386 -18.62 14.42 30.63
CA TYR A 386 -18.64 15.82 30.20
C TYR A 386 -17.58 16.65 30.94
N GLU A 387 -17.25 16.26 32.17
CA GLU A 387 -16.22 16.92 32.99
C GLU A 387 -14.83 16.85 32.35
N HIS A 388 -14.38 15.68 31.88
CA HIS A 388 -13.07 15.55 31.24
C HIS A 388 -12.99 16.36 29.94
N LEU A 389 -14.06 16.35 29.14
CA LEU A 389 -14.13 17.13 27.90
C LEU A 389 -14.18 18.63 28.18
N ASN A 390 -14.95 19.08 29.18
CA ASN A 390 -14.98 20.48 29.59
C ASN A 390 -13.62 20.93 30.15
N GLU A 391 -12.93 20.09 30.91
CA GLU A 391 -11.57 20.38 31.40
C GLU A 391 -10.59 20.57 30.24
N MET A 392 -10.61 19.69 29.22
CA MET A 392 -9.80 19.86 28.01
C MET A 392 -10.19 21.11 27.20
N LYS A 393 -11.49 21.43 27.10
CA LYS A 393 -11.97 22.65 26.46
C LYS A 393 -11.44 23.89 27.17
N ASP A 394 -11.50 23.92 28.49
CA ASP A 394 -10.98 25.03 29.29
C ASP A 394 -9.47 25.19 29.13
N MET A 395 -8.71 24.08 29.04
CA MET A 395 -7.28 24.12 28.72
C MET A 395 -7.02 24.75 27.35
N LEU A 396 -7.80 24.39 26.33
CA LEU A 396 -7.70 25.00 24.99
C LEU A 396 -8.05 26.50 25.03
N SER A 397 -9.14 26.87 25.70
CA SER A 397 -9.54 28.28 25.86
C SER A 397 -8.54 29.14 26.61
N GLN A 398 -7.88 28.58 27.62
CA GLN A 398 -6.78 29.26 28.29
C GLN A 398 -5.56 29.37 27.37
N SER A 399 -5.25 28.32 26.62
CA SER A 399 -4.11 28.30 25.69
C SER A 399 -4.16 29.42 24.65
N LYS A 400 -5.35 29.78 24.17
CA LYS A 400 -5.57 30.89 23.21
C LYS A 400 -5.23 32.26 23.79
N LYS A 401 -5.40 32.44 25.10
CA LYS A 401 -5.12 33.70 25.80
C LYS A 401 -3.64 33.87 26.12
N CYS A 402 -2.84 32.80 26.01
CA CYS A 402 -1.42 32.82 26.30
C CYS A 402 -0.59 33.21 25.06
N LYS A 403 0.56 33.85 25.29
CA LYS A 403 1.52 34.14 24.21
C LYS A 403 2.05 32.83 23.63
N ARG A 404 2.01 32.68 22.30
CA ARG A 404 2.48 31.49 21.59
C ARG A 404 3.89 31.07 22.03
N SER A 405 3.98 29.92 22.68
CA SER A 405 5.22 29.24 23.08
C SER A 405 5.20 27.80 22.57
N GLU A 406 6.33 27.10 22.63
CA GLU A 406 6.39 25.70 22.22
C GLU A 406 5.56 24.80 23.15
N ASP A 407 5.55 25.09 24.46
CA ASP A 407 4.77 24.34 25.44
C ASP A 407 3.26 24.47 25.21
N ILE A 408 2.79 25.64 24.78
CA ILE A 408 1.39 25.86 24.42
C ILE A 408 1.00 25.06 23.17
N LYS A 409 1.88 25.02 22.15
CA LYS A 409 1.62 24.16 20.98
C LYS A 409 1.58 22.69 21.39
N MET A 410 2.49 22.26 22.27
CA MET A 410 2.52 20.90 22.78
C MET A 410 1.23 20.55 23.53
N LEU A 411 0.72 21.47 24.36
CA LEU A 411 -0.57 21.34 25.03
C LEU A 411 -1.71 21.15 24.02
N GLN A 412 -1.82 22.05 23.03
CA GLN A 412 -2.86 22.00 22.01
C GLN A 412 -2.81 20.69 21.20
N LEU A 413 -1.62 20.27 20.80
CA LEU A 413 -1.40 19.01 20.08
C LEU A 413 -1.78 17.78 20.92
N ARG A 414 -1.45 17.77 22.22
CA ARG A 414 -1.83 16.66 23.12
C ARG A 414 -3.34 16.55 23.29
N VAL A 415 -4.05 17.67 23.46
CA VAL A 415 -5.52 17.66 23.51
C VAL A 415 -6.10 17.13 22.20
N CYS A 416 -5.60 17.60 21.05
CA CYS A 416 -6.07 17.11 19.74
C CYS A 416 -5.80 15.62 19.55
N SER A 417 -4.64 15.12 19.99
CA SER A 417 -4.30 13.69 19.93
C SER A 417 -5.27 12.86 20.78
N ILE A 418 -5.58 13.31 22.00
CA ILE A 418 -6.52 12.61 22.89
C ILE A 418 -7.92 12.60 22.27
N LEU A 419 -8.40 13.73 21.75
CA LEU A 419 -9.69 13.81 21.08
C LEU A 419 -9.76 12.91 19.84
N ASN A 420 -8.68 12.84 19.06
CA ASN A 420 -8.62 11.97 17.89
C ASN A 420 -8.75 10.49 18.29
N THR A 421 -8.02 10.04 19.32
CA THR A 421 -8.16 8.68 19.87
C THR A 421 -9.58 8.43 20.36
N LEU A 422 -10.17 9.36 21.13
CA LEU A 422 -11.54 9.24 21.64
C LEU A 422 -12.58 9.10 20.52
N LEU A 423 -12.44 9.85 19.43
CA LEU A 423 -13.40 9.86 18.32
C LEU A 423 -13.23 8.64 17.40
N ILE A 424 -12.01 8.16 17.18
CA ILE A 424 -11.73 6.98 16.37
C ILE A 424 -12.22 5.72 17.08
N ASP A 425 -11.89 5.58 18.36
CA ASP A 425 -12.14 4.34 19.10
C ASP A 425 -13.56 4.26 19.66
N ASN A 426 -14.28 5.38 19.79
CA ASN A 426 -15.60 5.42 20.40
C ASN A 426 -16.60 6.35 19.70
N ARG A 427 -17.30 5.78 18.73
CA ARG A 427 -18.33 6.48 17.94
C ARG A 427 -19.48 7.06 18.79
N GLU A 428 -19.75 6.49 19.96
CA GLU A 428 -20.81 6.98 20.87
C GLU A 428 -20.41 8.29 21.56
N CYS A 429 -19.11 8.59 21.69
CA CYS A 429 -18.63 9.84 22.27
C CYS A 429 -18.78 11.05 21.33
N VAL A 430 -19.07 10.84 20.04
CA VAL A 430 -19.16 11.92 19.05
C VAL A 430 -20.18 12.98 19.46
N ASN A 431 -21.38 12.57 19.90
CA ASN A 431 -22.42 13.50 20.31
C ASN A 431 -22.00 14.31 21.56
N VAL A 432 -21.40 13.65 22.54
CA VAL A 432 -20.91 14.30 23.77
C VAL A 432 -19.81 15.32 23.43
N VAL A 433 -18.87 14.96 22.56
CA VAL A 433 -17.79 15.84 22.09
C VAL A 433 -18.37 17.07 21.37
N ILE A 434 -19.39 16.90 20.52
CA ILE A 434 -20.07 18.01 19.85
C ILE A 434 -20.79 18.91 20.88
N GLU A 435 -21.56 18.32 21.79
CA GLU A 435 -22.35 19.07 22.79
C GLU A 435 -21.50 19.89 23.75
N THR A 436 -20.28 19.44 24.07
CA THR A 436 -19.35 20.23 24.90
C THR A 436 -18.85 21.48 24.19
N GLY A 437 -18.93 21.57 22.86
CA GLY A 437 -18.38 22.67 22.07
C GLY A 437 -16.84 22.71 22.07
N ILE A 438 -16.18 21.59 22.39
CA ILE A 438 -14.72 21.51 22.33
C ILE A 438 -14.21 21.53 20.87
N ILE A 439 -15.02 21.08 19.91
CA ILE A 439 -14.68 21.11 18.49
C ILE A 439 -14.58 22.56 17.98
N ASP A 440 -15.50 23.44 18.38
CA ASP A 440 -15.44 24.86 18.03
C ASP A 440 -14.15 25.51 18.56
N GLU A 441 -13.70 25.06 19.73
CA GLU A 441 -12.49 25.53 20.36
C GLU A 441 -11.22 25.06 19.62
N VAL A 442 -11.20 23.80 19.15
CA VAL A 442 -10.14 23.28 18.28
C VAL A 442 -10.10 24.04 16.96
N LEU A 443 -11.25 24.27 16.33
CA LEU A 443 -11.34 25.04 15.07
C LEU A 443 -10.85 26.48 15.27
N SER A 444 -11.15 27.10 16.40
CA SER A 444 -10.67 28.44 16.77
C SER A 444 -9.15 28.51 17.01
N ILE A 445 -8.45 27.39 17.19
CA ILE A 445 -6.98 27.35 17.32
C ILE A 445 -6.30 27.15 15.96
N ILE A 446 -6.97 26.44 15.06
CA ILE A 446 -6.50 26.18 13.70
C ILE A 446 -6.59 27.45 12.84
N ASN A 447 -7.70 28.18 12.97
CA ASN A 447 -7.94 29.48 12.34
C ASN A 447 -7.17 30.59 13.08
#